data_AF-A0AAW2S0F5-F1
#
_entry.id   AF-A0AAW2S0F5-F1
#
_cell.length_a   1.000
_cell.length_b   1.000
_cell.length_c   1.000
_cell.angle_alpha   90.00
_cell.angle_beta   90.00
_cell.angle_gamma   90.00
#
_symmetry.space_group_name_H-M   'P 1'
#
loop_
_entity.id
_entity.type
_entity.pdbx_description
1 polymer ?
#
loop_
_entity_poly.entity_id
_entity_poly.type
_entity_poly.pdbx_seq_one_letter_code
_entity_poly.pdbx_strand_id
1 'polypeptide(L)'
;MDNGTQFQGAKFRQWCEELKIKQYYTSVATPQSNGQTEVTNRTILQSLKTRLEEAKGNWVEELPGVLWAYRTTLRRSTGESPFSLVYGTEAVVLVEIGEETLRVQRYEPTSNSSGTTCTQERRIKQ
;
A
#
# COMPACT_ATOMS: atom_id res chain seq x y z
N MET A 1 7.58 14.09 -0.38
CA MET A 1 6.30 14.84 -0.41
C MET A 1 6.41 15.89 -1.50
N ASP A 2 5.36 16.08 -2.30
CA ASP A 2 5.34 17.14 -3.30
C ASP A 2 5.34 18.52 -2.62
N ASN A 3 5.69 19.56 -3.38
CA ASN A 3 5.77 20.93 -2.87
C ASN A 3 4.40 21.62 -2.81
N GLY A 4 3.32 20.84 -2.68
CA GLY A 4 1.97 21.35 -2.55
C GLY A 4 1.81 22.19 -1.29
N THR A 5 1.07 23.29 -1.40
CA THR A 5 0.87 24.25 -0.30
C THR A 5 0.21 23.61 0.92
N GLN A 6 -0.61 22.58 0.72
CA GLN A 6 -1.22 21.77 1.78
C GLN A 6 -0.18 21.08 2.69
N PHE A 7 1.00 20.78 2.18
CA PHE A 7 2.08 20.10 2.93
C PHE A 7 3.19 21.05 3.39
N GLN A 8 3.11 22.34 3.02
CA GLN A 8 4.09 23.36 3.39
C GLN A 8 3.58 24.36 4.43
N GLY A 9 2.31 24.29 4.80
CA GLY A 9 1.72 25.17 5.80
C GLY A 9 2.38 25.03 7.18
N ALA A 10 2.58 26.16 7.86
CA ALA A 10 3.22 26.21 9.19
C ALA A 10 2.54 25.30 10.21
N LYS A 11 1.20 25.23 10.20
CA LYS A 11 0.42 24.34 11.07
C LYS A 11 0.74 22.86 10.85
N PHE A 12 0.94 22.44 9.60
CA PHE A 12 1.27 21.06 9.26
C PHE A 12 2.70 20.70 9.66
N ARG A 13 3.64 21.65 9.51
CA ARG A 13 5.03 21.47 9.99
C ARG A 13 5.09 21.32 11.50
N GLN A 14 4.42 22.20 12.23
CA GLN A 14 4.34 22.12 13.69
C GLN A 14 3.75 20.78 14.15
N TRP A 15 2.67 20.33 13.52
CA TRP A 15 2.07 19.02 13.83
C TRP A 15 3.03 17.85 13.57
N CYS A 16 3.81 17.90 12.49
CA CYS A 16 4.83 16.88 12.23
C CYS A 16 5.98 16.92 13.25
N GLU A 17 6.41 18.11 13.69
CA GLU A 17 7.44 18.27 14.72
C GLU A 17 6.97 17.70 16.07
N GLU A 18 5.73 17.97 16.48
CA GLU A 18 5.11 17.41 17.68
C GLU A 18 5.12 15.87 17.68
N LEU A 19 4.88 15.27 16.51
CA LEU A 19 4.91 13.81 16.30
C LEU A 19 6.32 13.26 16.01
N LYS A 20 7.37 14.10 16.04
CA LYS A 20 8.76 13.73 15.69
C LYS A 20 8.89 13.15 14.28
N ILE A 21 8.02 13.56 13.36
CA ILE A 21 8.01 13.16 11.97
C ILE A 21 8.92 14.09 11.19
N LYS A 22 10.03 13.57 10.67
CA LYS A 22 10.93 14.32 9.80
C LYS A 22 10.38 14.39 8.38
N GLN A 23 10.08 15.59 7.91
CA GLN A 23 9.57 15.82 6.56
C GLN A 23 10.70 15.91 5.54
N TYR A 24 10.54 15.19 4.42
CA TYR A 24 11.42 15.28 3.26
C TYR A 24 10.61 15.69 2.03
N TYR A 25 10.93 16.87 1.50
CA TYR A 25 10.32 17.38 0.28
C TYR A 25 11.12 16.94 -0.93
N THR A 26 10.42 16.56 -2.00
CA THR A 26 11.08 16.26 -3.28
C THR A 26 11.58 17.57 -3.88
N SER A 27 12.83 17.57 -4.37
CA SER A 27 13.32 18.70 -5.15
C SER A 27 12.44 18.89 -6.38
N VAL A 28 12.24 20.14 -6.82
CA VAL A 28 11.43 20.50 -7.99
C VAL A 28 11.87 19.75 -9.26
N ALA A 29 13.11 19.25 -9.29
CA ALA A 29 13.72 18.58 -10.43
C ALA A 29 13.77 17.03 -10.35
N THR A 30 13.17 16.38 -9.34
CA THR A 30 13.20 14.90 -9.21
C THR A 30 11.79 14.29 -9.10
N PRO A 31 11.07 14.12 -10.23
CA PRO A 31 9.75 13.46 -10.26
C PRO A 31 9.80 12.00 -9.78
N GLN A 32 10.97 11.36 -9.95
CA GLN A 32 11.18 9.95 -9.67
C GLN A 32 10.97 9.60 -8.18
N SER A 33 11.29 10.52 -7.27
CA SER A 33 11.07 10.34 -5.83
C SER A 33 9.59 10.31 -5.43
N ASN A 34 8.70 10.90 -6.25
CA ASN A 34 7.24 10.81 -6.09
C ASN A 34 6.61 9.76 -7.01
N GLY A 35 7.38 9.19 -7.93
CA GLY A 35 6.87 8.33 -9.00
C GLY A 35 6.15 7.08 -8.49
N GLN A 36 6.59 6.49 -7.37
CA GLN A 36 5.90 5.33 -6.78
C GLN A 36 4.51 5.67 -6.24
N THR A 37 4.40 6.81 -5.55
CA THR A 37 3.13 7.34 -5.05
C THR A 37 2.21 7.71 -6.22
N GLU A 38 2.74 8.35 -7.26
CA GLU A 38 1.95 8.68 -8.45
C GLU A 38 1.45 7.46 -9.21
N VAL A 39 2.29 6.43 -9.41
CA VAL A 39 1.86 5.18 -10.05
C VAL A 39 0.77 4.52 -9.22
N THR A 40 0.93 4.47 -7.89
CA THR A 40 -0.08 3.93 -6.99
C THR A 40 -1.40 4.72 -7.06
N ASN A 41 -1.33 6.04 -7.00
CA ASN A 41 -2.51 6.89 -7.10
C ASN A 41 -3.21 6.73 -8.44
N ARG A 42 -2.46 6.62 -9.55
CA ARG A 42 -3.02 6.32 -10.87
C ARG A 42 -3.77 4.99 -10.90
N THR A 43 -3.20 3.93 -10.32
CA THR A 43 -3.87 2.62 -10.22
C THR A 43 -5.18 2.72 -9.43
N ILE A 44 -5.15 3.34 -8.24
CA ILE A 44 -6.34 3.48 -7.39
C ILE A 44 -7.42 4.29 -8.10
N LEU A 45 -7.06 5.42 -8.72
CA LEU A 45 -7.99 6.25 -9.48
C LEU A 45 -8.59 5.51 -10.67
N GLN A 46 -7.80 4.69 -11.38
CA GLN A 46 -8.31 3.90 -12.50
C GLN A 46 -9.31 2.85 -12.03
N SER A 47 -9.01 2.11 -10.96
CA SER A 47 -9.93 1.14 -10.37
C SER A 47 -11.22 1.80 -9.85
N LEU A 48 -11.12 2.99 -9.26
CA LEU A 48 -12.27 3.75 -8.79
C LEU A 48 -13.15 4.23 -9.97
N LYS A 49 -12.54 4.74 -11.05
CA LYS A 49 -13.29 5.14 -12.25
C LYS A 49 -14.12 3.99 -12.82
N THR A 50 -13.54 2.79 -12.90
CA THR A 50 -14.26 1.60 -13.38
C THR A 50 -15.46 1.27 -12.49
N ARG A 51 -15.34 1.39 -11.16
CA ARG A 51 -16.46 1.16 -10.23
C ARG A 51 -17.53 2.24 -10.26
N LEU A 52 -17.13 3.48 -10.55
CA LEU A 52 -18.05 4.62 -10.58
C LEU A 52 -19.06 4.59 -11.73
N GLU A 53 -18.73 3.91 -12.83
CA GLU A 53 -19.69 3.65 -13.92
C GLU A 53 -20.90 2.85 -13.42
N GLU A 54 -20.67 1.89 -12.52
CA GLU A 54 -21.71 1.05 -11.92
C GLU A 54 -22.40 1.76 -10.74
N ALA A 55 -21.63 2.48 -9.91
CA ALA A 55 -22.11 3.09 -8.67
C ALA A 55 -22.73 4.50 -8.83
N LYS A 56 -23.03 4.94 -10.06
CA LYS A 56 -23.61 6.28 -10.36
C LYS A 56 -22.86 7.45 -9.71
N GLY A 57 -21.54 7.34 -9.55
CA GLY A 57 -20.72 8.40 -8.95
C GLY A 57 -20.58 8.38 -7.42
N ASN A 58 -21.10 7.35 -6.73
CA ASN A 58 -21.00 7.22 -5.26
C ASN A 58 -19.61 6.70 -4.82
N TRP A 59 -18.58 7.54 -4.98
CA TRP A 59 -17.18 7.14 -4.80
C TRP A 59 -16.79 6.89 -3.35
N VAL A 60 -17.49 7.49 -2.38
CA VAL A 60 -17.16 7.36 -0.95
C VAL A 60 -17.43 5.92 -0.50
N GLU A 61 -18.50 5.33 -1.02
CA GLU A 61 -18.96 3.98 -0.74
C GLU A 61 -18.10 2.92 -1.44
N GLU A 62 -17.62 3.22 -2.65
CA GLU A 62 -16.75 2.32 -3.43
C GLU A 62 -15.28 2.35 -2.98
N LEU A 63 -14.83 3.46 -2.39
CA LEU A 63 -13.43 3.64 -2.02
C LEU A 63 -12.87 2.52 -1.10
N PRO A 64 -13.58 2.08 -0.03
CA PRO A 64 -13.12 0.96 0.79
C PRO A 64 -12.91 -0.32 -0.02
N GLY A 65 -13.83 -0.65 -0.94
CA GLY A 65 -13.75 -1.84 -1.79
C GLY A 65 -12.58 -1.78 -2.77
N VAL A 66 -12.37 -0.63 -3.41
CA VAL A 66 -11.22 -0.39 -4.31
C VAL A 66 -9.90 -0.51 -3.56
N LEU A 67 -9.80 0.08 -2.36
CA LEU A 67 -8.60 -0.02 -1.54
C LEU A 67 -8.34 -1.43 -1.05
N TRP A 68 -9.39 -2.19 -0.70
CA TRP A 68 -9.27 -3.59 -0.33
C TRP A 68 -8.71 -4.41 -1.49
N ALA A 69 -9.32 -4.32 -2.68
CA ALA A 69 -8.87 -5.03 -3.86
C ALA A 69 -7.41 -4.68 -4.21
N TYR A 70 -7.01 -3.40 -4.11
CA TYR A 70 -5.63 -3.00 -4.34
C TYR A 70 -4.65 -3.64 -3.35
N ARG A 71 -5.03 -3.75 -2.07
CA ARG A 71 -4.17 -4.30 -1.01
C ARG A 71 -4.03 -5.82 -1.07
N THR A 72 -5.07 -6.54 -1.51
CA THR A 72 -5.10 -8.01 -1.52
C THR A 72 -4.85 -8.63 -2.90
N THR A 73 -4.57 -7.83 -3.93
CA THR A 73 -4.24 -8.36 -5.27
C THR A 73 -2.74 -8.44 -5.43
N LEU A 74 -2.26 -9.59 -5.94
CA LEU A 74 -0.86 -9.81 -6.27
C LEU A 74 -0.36 -8.80 -7.31
N ARG A 75 0.79 -8.18 -7.04
CA ARG A 75 1.44 -7.28 -8.00
C ARG A 75 2.35 -8.09 -8.92
N ARG A 76 2.20 -7.95 -10.25
CA ARG A 76 3.09 -8.65 -11.21
C ARG A 76 4.57 -8.36 -11.02
N SER A 77 4.92 -7.17 -10.51
CA SER A 77 6.31 -6.76 -10.29
C SER A 77 6.98 -7.44 -9.10
N THR A 78 6.22 -7.77 -8.05
CA THR A 78 6.77 -8.35 -6.81
C THR A 78 6.34 -9.80 -6.58
N GLY A 79 5.31 -10.28 -7.28
CA GLY A 79 4.69 -11.58 -7.02
C GLY A 79 3.87 -11.63 -5.73
N GLU A 80 3.82 -10.53 -4.98
CA GLU A 80 3.27 -10.40 -3.64
C GLU A 80 2.18 -9.32 -3.62
N SER A 81 1.22 -9.42 -2.69
CA SER A 81 0.22 -8.37 -2.47
C SER A 81 0.78 -7.27 -1.56
N PRO A 82 0.31 -6.01 -1.64
CA PRO A 82 0.68 -4.99 -0.66
C PRO A 82 0.35 -5.39 0.78
N PHE A 83 -0.69 -6.19 1.00
CA PHE A 83 -1.03 -6.71 2.32
C PHE A 83 0.04 -7.69 2.83
N SER A 84 0.48 -8.65 2.01
CA SER A 84 1.52 -9.61 2.41
C SER A 84 2.85 -8.92 2.71
N LEU A 85 3.19 -7.87 1.97
CA LEU A 85 4.40 -7.08 2.23
C LEU A 85 4.39 -6.34 3.58
N VAL A 86 3.21 -6.00 4.12
CA VAL A 86 3.08 -5.30 5.41
C VAL A 86 2.98 -6.28 6.57
N TYR A 87 2.19 -7.34 6.40
CA TYR A 87 1.84 -8.26 7.50
C TYR A 87 2.60 -9.59 7.47
N GLY A 88 3.36 -9.86 6.40
CA GLY A 88 4.12 -11.09 6.21
C GLY A 88 3.30 -12.28 5.70
N THR A 89 1.97 -12.14 5.57
CA THR A 89 1.07 -13.19 5.11
C THR A 89 0.00 -12.62 4.18
N GLU A 90 -0.45 -13.41 3.21
CA GLU A 90 -1.54 -13.00 2.31
C GLU A 90 -2.87 -12.86 3.07
N ALA A 91 -3.72 -11.91 2.64
CA ALA A 91 -5.02 -11.69 3.28
C ALA A 91 -5.91 -12.93 3.14
N VAL A 92 -6.68 -13.22 4.20
CA VAL A 92 -7.73 -14.26 4.15
C VAL A 92 -8.97 -13.64 3.53
N VAL A 93 -9.45 -14.22 2.43
CA VAL A 93 -10.68 -13.74 1.77
C VAL A 93 -11.90 -14.38 2.45
N LEU A 94 -13.02 -13.66 2.54
CA LEU A 94 -14.27 -14.16 3.15
C LEU A 94 -14.70 -15.55 2.67
N VAL A 95 -14.43 -15.90 1.42
CA VAL A 95 -14.72 -17.25 0.88
C VAL A 95 -13.90 -18.35 1.58
N GLU A 96 -12.67 -18.05 1.99
CA GLU A 96 -11.77 -18.96 2.70
C GLU A 96 -12.14 -19.11 4.20
N ILE A 97 -13.02 -18.25 4.71
CA ILE A 97 -13.58 -18.33 6.07
C ILE A 97 -14.80 -19.27 6.09
N GLY A 98 -15.62 -19.26 5.02
CA GLY A 98 -16.78 -20.14 4.89
C GLY A 98 -16.40 -21.59 4.54
N GLU A 99 -15.35 -21.77 3.76
CA GLU A 99 -14.71 -23.06 3.46
C GLU A 99 -13.28 -22.98 3.98
N GLU A 100 -13.03 -23.48 5.20
CA GLU A 100 -11.70 -23.41 5.83
C GLU A 100 -10.64 -23.99 4.90
N THR A 101 -9.84 -23.11 4.30
CA THR A 101 -8.70 -23.55 3.50
C THR A 101 -7.58 -24.05 4.40
N LEU A 102 -6.73 -24.96 3.88
CA LEU A 102 -5.55 -25.45 4.60
C LEU A 102 -4.62 -24.33 5.11
N ARG A 103 -4.67 -23.16 4.47
CA ARG A 103 -3.93 -21.95 4.89
C ARG A 103 -4.46 -21.39 6.21
N VAL A 104 -5.79 -21.33 6.37
CA VAL A 104 -6.46 -20.86 7.60
C VAL A 104 -6.22 -21.87 8.72
N GLN A 105 -6.36 -23.16 8.44
CA GLN A 105 -6.18 -24.23 9.43
C GLN A 105 -4.76 -24.31 10.02
N ARG A 106 -3.73 -23.86 9.28
CA ARG A 106 -2.33 -23.88 9.71
C ARG A 106 -1.78 -22.52 10.13
N TYR A 107 -2.65 -21.53 10.31
CA TYR A 107 -2.20 -20.21 10.75
C TYR A 107 -1.72 -20.24 12.20
N GLU A 108 -0.42 -20.05 12.41
CA GLU A 108 0.21 -19.90 13.73
C GLU A 108 0.46 -18.41 14.04
N PRO A 109 -0.14 -17.83 15.09
CA PRO A 109 -0.06 -16.39 15.37
C PRO A 109 1.31 -15.92 15.91
N THR A 110 2.24 -16.83 16.19
CA THR A 110 3.50 -16.51 16.89
C THR A 110 4.75 -16.63 16.02
N SER A 111 5.04 -15.61 15.22
CA SER A 111 6.42 -15.26 14.80
C SER A 111 6.47 -13.92 14.05
N ASN A 112 6.00 -12.82 14.65
CA ASN A 112 6.19 -11.48 14.05
C ASN A 112 7.16 -10.58 14.85
N SER A 113 8.01 -11.18 15.68
CA SER A 113 9.01 -10.46 16.51
C SER A 113 10.46 -10.69 16.09
N SER A 114 10.74 -11.39 14.98
CA SER A 114 12.11 -11.68 14.56
C SER A 114 12.23 -11.73 13.04
N GLY A 115 12.34 -10.56 12.40
CA GLY A 115 12.52 -10.44 10.96
C GLY A 115 13.26 -9.19 10.48
N THR A 116 13.96 -8.47 11.37
CA THR A 116 14.93 -7.43 10.99
C THR A 116 16.33 -8.01 10.87
N THR A 117 16.57 -8.91 9.93
CA THR A 117 17.93 -9.22 9.46
C THR A 117 17.93 -9.57 7.97
N CYS A 118 18.32 -8.58 7.18
CA CYS A 118 19.23 -8.66 6.03
C CYS A 118 19.44 -10.03 5.37
N THR A 119 19.16 -10.14 4.06
CA THR A 119 20.14 -10.74 3.13
C THR A 119 19.93 -10.21 1.71
N GLN A 120 20.66 -9.14 1.40
CA GLN A 120 21.20 -8.95 0.06
C GLN A 120 22.11 -10.14 -0.22
N GLU A 121 21.75 -10.95 -1.23
CA GLU A 121 22.68 -11.60 -2.17
C GLU A 121 21.89 -12.56 -3.07
N ARG A 122 21.59 -12.12 -4.31
CA ARG A 122 21.68 -13.02 -5.46
C ARG A 122 22.11 -12.25 -6.69
N ARG A 123 23.44 -12.29 -6.81
CA ARG A 123 24.31 -11.91 -7.92
C ARG A 123 23.74 -12.34 -9.28
N ILE A 124 23.74 -11.38 -10.18
CA ILE A 124 23.95 -11.47 -11.63
C ILE A 124 24.51 -12.84 -12.08
N LYS A 125 23.73 -13.55 -12.91
CA LYS A 125 24.22 -14.36 -14.04
C LYS A 125 23.14 -14.41 -15.12
N GLN A 126 23.27 -13.57 -16.13
CA GLN A 126 23.50 -13.93 -17.54
C GLN A 126 24.10 -12.73 -18.26
#